data_AF-A0A8K0D031-F1
#
_entry.id   AF-A0A8K0D031-F1
#
_cell.length_a   1.000
_cell.length_b   1.000
_cell.length_c   1.000
_cell.angle_alpha   90.00
_cell.angle_beta   90.00
_cell.angle_gamma   90.00
#
_symmetry.space_group_name_H-M   'P 1'
#
loop_
_entity.id
_entity.type
_entity.pdbx_description
1 polymer ?
#
loop_
_entity_poly.entity_id
_entity_poly.type
_entity_poly.pdbx_seq_one_letter_code
_entity_poly.pdbx_strand_id
1 'polypeptide(L)'
;MNSEVDFVNNMGTNTIVVFFFLVSFCDFKISVGQSNVCQTPENTTGQCVIIENCPTLYSLVQKKPIPQHTTAYLRRAHCGFTGSQPNVCCPITTKNPIG
;
A
#
# COMPACT_ATOMS: atom_id res chain seq x y z
N MET A 1 -14.22 -4.27 -8.20
CA MET A 1 -13.36 -3.12 -8.57
C MET A 1 -11.94 -3.68 -8.75
N ASN A 2 -11.79 -4.61 -9.70
CA ASN A 2 -11.46 -4.37 -11.11
C ASN A 2 -9.98 -3.96 -11.35
N SER A 3 -9.06 -4.76 -10.83
CA SER A 3 -7.67 -4.85 -11.35
C SER A 3 -7.10 -6.28 -11.28
N GLU A 4 -7.90 -7.24 -10.78
CA GLU A 4 -8.29 -8.43 -11.56
C GLU A 4 -8.35 -8.08 -13.07
N VAL A 5 -7.54 -8.70 -13.95
CA VAL A 5 -7.84 -9.05 -15.39
C VAL A 5 -6.59 -9.20 -16.30
N ASP A 6 -5.38 -8.71 -16.01
CA ASP A 6 -4.26 -8.82 -16.99
C ASP A 6 -3.23 -9.94 -16.78
N PHE A 7 -3.08 -10.50 -15.57
CA PHE A 7 -2.28 -11.73 -15.38
C PHE A 7 -3.03 -12.98 -15.88
N VAL A 8 -4.30 -12.82 -16.26
CA VAL A 8 -5.26 -13.86 -16.67
C VAL A 8 -5.04 -14.33 -18.13
N ASN A 9 -4.31 -13.59 -18.97
CA ASN A 9 -4.45 -13.73 -20.43
C ASN A 9 -3.36 -14.50 -21.20
N ASN A 10 -2.33 -15.11 -20.56
CA ASN A 10 -1.26 -15.76 -21.35
C ASN A 10 -0.46 -16.92 -20.69
N MET A 11 -1.10 -17.87 -19.97
CA MET A 11 -0.52 -19.22 -19.77
C MET A 11 -1.54 -20.21 -19.19
N GLY A 12 -1.65 -21.39 -19.81
CA GLY A 12 -2.70 -22.41 -19.64
C GLY A 12 -3.24 -22.65 -18.23
N THR A 13 -4.55 -22.44 -18.10
CA THR A 13 -5.37 -22.50 -16.86
C THR A 13 -5.34 -23.83 -16.10
N ASN A 14 -4.96 -24.95 -16.71
CA ASN A 14 -4.92 -26.27 -16.05
C ASN A 14 -3.71 -26.47 -15.12
N THR A 15 -2.56 -25.88 -15.42
CA THR A 15 -1.33 -26.03 -14.62
C THR A 15 -1.38 -25.23 -13.32
N ILE A 16 -2.11 -24.12 -13.34
CA ILE A 16 -2.21 -23.15 -12.25
C ILE A 16 -3.02 -23.72 -11.08
N VAL A 17 -4.13 -24.41 -11.35
CA VAL A 17 -5.01 -25.00 -10.32
C VAL A 17 -4.29 -26.11 -9.53
N VAL A 18 -3.47 -26.93 -10.21
CA VAL A 18 -2.69 -28.01 -9.58
C VAL A 18 -1.65 -27.47 -8.60
N PHE A 19 -0.99 -26.37 -8.96
CA PHE A 19 -0.06 -25.69 -8.07
C PHE A 19 -0.78 -25.14 -6.83
N PHE A 20 -1.93 -24.48 -6.99
CA PHE A 20 -2.69 -23.92 -5.85
C PHE A 20 -3.08 -24.94 -4.78
N PHE A 21 -3.42 -26.18 -5.15
CA PHE A 21 -3.70 -27.24 -4.17
C PHE A 21 -2.43 -27.76 -3.47
N LEU A 22 -1.29 -27.79 -4.14
CA LEU A 22 -0.01 -28.23 -3.55
C LEU A 22 0.63 -27.16 -2.65
N VAL A 23 0.41 -25.87 -2.94
CA VAL A 23 0.96 -24.76 -2.12
C VAL A 23 0.03 -24.35 -0.96
N SER A 24 -1.09 -25.04 -0.76
CA SER A 24 -2.09 -24.73 0.29
C SER A 24 -1.66 -25.05 1.73
N PHE A 25 -0.38 -25.39 1.98
CA PHE A 25 0.10 -25.81 3.30
C PHE A 25 1.03 -24.83 4.05
N CYS A 26 1.28 -23.59 3.58
CA CYS A 26 1.86 -22.52 4.43
C CYS A 26 1.50 -21.10 3.90
N ASP A 27 0.73 -20.34 4.69
CA ASP A 27 0.61 -18.88 4.80
C ASP A 27 1.07 -17.95 3.65
N PHE A 28 0.54 -18.11 2.42
CA PHE A 28 0.85 -17.16 1.33
C PHE A 28 -0.05 -15.91 1.37
N LYS A 29 0.40 -14.85 2.05
CA LYS A 29 -0.19 -13.50 1.94
C LYS A 29 0.30 -12.84 0.64
N ILE A 30 -0.45 -12.99 -0.44
CA ILE A 30 -0.21 -12.25 -1.69
C ILE A 30 -0.52 -10.77 -1.46
N SER A 31 0.49 -9.89 -1.46
CA SER A 31 0.30 -8.45 -1.69
C SER A 31 0.44 -8.17 -3.19
N VAL A 32 -0.67 -8.19 -3.92
CA VAL A 32 -0.70 -7.69 -5.32
C VAL A 32 -0.50 -6.18 -5.27
N GLY A 33 0.73 -5.73 -5.48
CA GLY A 33 1.08 -4.31 -5.51
C GLY A 33 1.34 -3.83 -6.92
N GLN A 34 0.30 -3.42 -7.66
CA GLN A 34 0.46 -2.45 -8.75
C GLN A 34 -0.80 -1.66 -9.10
N SER A 35 -1.63 -1.35 -8.10
CA SER A 35 -2.44 -0.13 -8.12
C SER A 35 -1.73 0.88 -7.22
N ASN A 36 -1.50 2.12 -7.69
CA ASN A 36 -0.99 3.21 -6.83
C ASN A 36 -1.96 3.52 -5.67
N VAL A 37 -3.16 2.94 -5.67
CA VAL A 37 -4.18 3.09 -4.62
C VAL A 37 -3.88 2.14 -3.45
N CYS A 38 -4.03 2.65 -2.23
CA CYS A 38 -3.84 1.93 -0.97
C CYS A 38 -4.96 2.30 0.02
N GLN A 39 -5.03 1.59 1.16
CA GLN A 39 -5.89 1.99 2.28
C GLN A 39 -5.04 2.47 3.44
N THR A 40 -5.40 3.61 4.04
CA THR A 40 -4.75 4.09 5.25
C THR A 40 -5.10 3.18 6.44
N PRO A 41 -4.34 3.23 7.55
CA PRO A 41 -4.69 2.48 8.76
C PRO A 41 -6.08 2.82 9.33
N GLU A 42 -6.68 3.95 8.92
CA GLU A 42 -8.05 4.37 9.20
C GLU A 42 -9.08 3.88 8.17
N ASN A 43 -8.73 2.94 7.29
CA ASN A 43 -9.58 2.43 6.20
C ASN A 43 -10.02 3.50 5.20
N THR A 44 -9.23 4.56 5.02
CA THR A 44 -9.50 5.60 4.00
C THR A 44 -8.77 5.26 2.72
N THR A 45 -9.38 5.53 1.55
CA THR A 45 -8.69 5.41 0.26
C THR A 45 -7.55 6.41 0.14
N GLY A 46 -6.38 5.92 -0.23
CA GLY A 46 -5.15 6.70 -0.37
C GLY A 46 -4.36 6.35 -1.62
N GLN A 47 -3.25 7.05 -1.81
CA GLN A 47 -2.25 6.78 -2.84
C GLN A 47 -0.89 6.47 -2.20
N CYS A 48 -0.23 5.42 -2.68
CA CYS A 48 1.12 5.05 -2.26
C CYS A 48 2.13 5.99 -2.91
N VAL A 49 2.74 6.87 -2.11
CA VAL A 49 3.70 7.89 -2.58
C VAL A 49 4.88 7.97 -1.61
N ILE A 50 6.00 8.52 -2.07
CA ILE A 50 7.14 8.85 -1.19
C ILE A 50 6.65 9.75 -0.05
N ILE A 51 7.14 9.54 1.18
CA ILE A 51 6.69 10.29 2.36
C ILE A 51 6.76 11.81 2.19
N GLU A 52 7.77 12.32 1.48
CA GLU A 52 7.95 13.74 1.15
C GLU A 52 6.81 14.30 0.30
N ASN A 53 6.17 13.46 -0.53
CA ASN A 53 5.04 13.82 -1.37
C ASN A 53 3.69 13.73 -0.63
N CYS A 54 3.70 13.41 0.66
CA CYS A 54 2.50 13.36 1.50
C CYS A 54 2.59 14.41 2.64
N PRO A 55 2.10 15.65 2.45
CA PRO A 55 2.30 16.73 3.42
C PRO A 55 1.81 16.41 4.84
N THR A 56 0.71 15.67 4.95
CA THR A 56 0.11 15.26 6.23
C THR A 56 1.06 14.39 7.03
N LEU A 57 1.65 13.37 6.41
CA LEU A 57 2.59 12.45 7.06
C LEU A 57 4.00 13.04 7.15
N TYR A 58 4.42 13.85 6.16
CA TYR A 58 5.71 14.51 6.15
C TYR A 58 5.87 15.48 7.34
N SER A 59 4.80 16.19 7.71
CA SER A 59 4.81 17.07 8.88
C SER A 59 5.07 16.31 10.20
N LEU A 60 4.74 15.02 10.25
CA LEU A 60 4.92 14.19 11.45
C LEU A 60 6.38 13.75 11.64
N VAL A 61 7.11 13.53 10.55
CA VAL A 61 8.54 13.14 10.61
C VAL A 61 9.47 14.33 10.80
N GLN A 62 9.02 15.54 10.46
CA GLN A 62 9.78 16.77 10.71
C GLN A 62 9.84 17.14 12.20
N LYS A 63 8.82 16.74 12.99
CA LYS A 63 8.80 16.99 14.44
C LYS A 63 9.78 16.04 15.14
N LYS A 64 10.86 16.59 15.71
CA LYS A 64 11.80 15.83 16.54
C LYS A 64 11.66 16.19 18.02
N PRO A 65 11.72 15.21 18.94
CA PRO A 65 11.80 13.77 18.71
C PRO A 65 10.49 13.21 18.15
N ILE A 66 10.57 12.21 17.26
CA ILE A 66 9.37 11.58 16.69
C ILE A 66 8.71 10.72 17.78
N PRO A 67 7.44 10.98 18.14
CA PRO A 67 6.76 10.16 19.15
C PRO A 67 6.61 8.70 18.71
N GLN A 68 6.64 7.77 19.66
CA GLN A 68 6.51 6.33 19.37
C GLN A 68 5.17 5.98 18.69
N HIS A 69 4.08 6.68 19.03
CA HIS A 69 2.79 6.47 18.37
C HIS A 69 2.85 6.86 16.88
N THR A 70 3.61 7.90 16.55
CA THR A 70 3.81 8.38 15.18
C THR A 70 4.62 7.39 14.36
N THR A 71 5.70 6.84 14.93
CA THR A 71 6.49 5.80 14.22
C THR A 71 5.69 4.53 14.00
N ALA A 72 4.88 4.11 14.98
CA ALA A 72 3.98 2.97 14.83
C ALA A 72 2.93 3.20 13.72
N TYR A 73 2.39 4.42 13.63
CA TYR A 73 1.48 4.80 12.56
C TYR A 73 2.15 4.74 11.17
N LEU A 74 3.31 5.39 11.02
CA LEU A 74 4.05 5.42 9.75
C LEU A 74 4.44 4.01 9.28
N ARG A 75 4.77 3.10 10.20
CA ARG A 75 5.02 1.69 9.87
C ARG A 75 3.79 0.97 9.34
N ARG A 76 2.60 1.26 9.87
CA ARG A 76 1.33 0.69 9.36
C ARG A 76 0.91 1.31 8.03
N ALA A 77 1.22 2.58 7.82
CA ALA A 77 0.96 3.29 6.58
C ALA A 77 1.98 2.97 5.47
N HIS A 78 3.06 2.25 5.76
CA HIS A 78 4.08 1.89 4.78
C HIS A 78 3.51 0.97 3.69
N CYS A 79 3.66 1.36 2.42
CA CYS A 79 3.10 0.65 1.28
C CYS A 79 4.16 0.16 0.27
N GLY A 80 5.43 0.52 0.45
CA GLY A 80 6.52 0.09 -0.43
C GLY A 80 7.72 1.01 -0.40
N PHE A 81 8.60 0.89 -1.40
CA PHE A 81 9.81 1.70 -1.52
C PHE A 81 10.01 2.21 -2.94
N THR A 82 10.53 3.44 -3.05
CA THR A 82 11.07 3.98 -4.30
C THR A 82 12.59 4.12 -4.15
N GLY A 83 13.33 3.15 -4.69
CA GLY A 83 14.76 3.01 -4.39
C GLY A 83 14.97 2.74 -2.90
N SER A 84 15.67 3.63 -2.21
CA SER A 84 15.90 3.56 -0.75
C SER A 84 14.91 4.39 0.08
N GLN A 85 13.96 5.07 -0.56
CA GLN A 85 13.01 5.94 0.12
C GLN A 85 11.71 5.19 0.45
N PRO A 86 11.21 5.25 1.70
CA PRO A 86 9.97 4.60 2.08
C PRO A 86 8.76 5.34 1.50
N ASN A 87 7.86 4.58 0.89
CA ASN A 87 6.56 5.03 0.44
C ASN A 87 5.52 4.79 1.54
N VAL A 88 4.58 5.71 1.63
CA VAL A 88 3.47 5.69 2.59
C VAL A 88 2.14 5.84 1.88
N CYS A 89 1.09 5.28 2.47
CA CYS A 89 -0.26 5.47 2.01
C CYS A 89 -0.76 6.85 2.41
N CYS A 90 -0.78 7.76 1.44
CA CYS A 90 -1.25 9.12 1.64
C CYS A 90 -2.75 9.21 1.37
N PRO A 91 -3.60 9.64 2.32
CA PRO A 91 -5.03 9.75 2.09
C PRO A 91 -5.32 10.69 0.92
N ILE A 92 -6.15 10.25 -0.02
CA ILE A 92 -6.70 11.12 -1.08
C ILE A 92 -7.84 11.89 -0.41
N THR A 93 -7.50 12.84 0.46
CA THR A 93 -8.49 13.84 0.84
C THR A 93 -8.81 14.63 -0.41
N THR A 94 -10.05 14.54 -0.89
CA THR A 94 -10.68 15.65 -1.59
C THR A 94 -10.77 16.79 -0.57
N LYS A 95 -9.64 17.44 -0.28
CA LYS A 95 -9.63 18.79 0.25
C LYS A 95 -10.29 19.59 -0.86
N ASN A 96 -11.60 19.74 -0.80
CA ASN A 96 -12.16 21.00 -1.19
C ASN A 96 -11.71 21.96 -0.08
N PRO A 97 -10.75 22.88 -0.31
CA PRO A 97 -10.57 23.99 0.59
C PRO A 97 -11.81 24.87 0.47
N ILE A 98 -12.91 24.47 1.13
CA ILE A 98 -13.96 25.42 1.46
C ILE A 98 -13.52 26.09 2.74
N GLY A 99 -13.07 27.35 2.61
CA GLY A 99 -13.09 28.37 3.65
C GLY A 99 -12.12 28.18 4.79
#